data_AF-A0A6H5G2S1-F1
#
_entry.id   AF-A0A6H5G2S1-F1
#
_cell.length_a   1.000
_cell.length_b   1.000
_cell.length_c   1.000
_cell.angle_alpha   90.00
_cell.angle_beta   90.00
_cell.angle_gamma   90.00
#
_symmetry.space_group_name_H-M   'P 1'
#
loop_
_entity.id
_entity.type
_entity.pdbx_description
1 polymer ?
#
loop_
_entity_poly.entity_id
_entity_poly.type
_entity_poly.pdbx_seq_one_letter_code
_entity_poly.pdbx_strand_id
1 'polypeptide(L)'
;MGDLKDVNLDRPRWDQSTYFGRARHFFTVANPLNLRYTSRDLDKAKAIVENHRKGLPQQNALTLDELWKAKHIYDSAFHPVTGEKIFILGRMSAQVPMNMIITGNMMLFYKTTPAVVFWQWVNQSFNALVNYCNRSDSDMPVSELAEGIKVIDENNNVIGQSKVAALEATISVVISRVIMAAPSMAVTPLVLNSLEKRGVFRRKPYLQPVLGLGITGLILTFATPLACALFAQTAPIAVGKLEPEIQEKIKKISPSTKTLYYNKGL
;
A
#
# COMPACT_ATOMS: atom_id res chain seq x y z
N MET A 1 21.46 -24.13 6.93
CA MET A 1 21.50 -22.71 7.32
C MET A 1 22.05 -21.96 6.11
N GLY A 2 21.22 -21.18 5.42
CA GLY A 2 21.70 -20.38 4.29
C GLY A 2 22.64 -19.30 4.79
N ASP A 3 23.77 -19.10 4.11
CA ASP A 3 24.72 -18.05 4.44
C ASP A 3 24.01 -16.70 4.30
N LEU A 4 24.11 -15.85 5.32
CA LEU A 4 23.48 -14.53 5.33
C LEU A 4 23.94 -13.70 4.13
N LYS A 5 25.18 -13.91 3.67
CA LYS A 5 25.79 -13.20 2.55
C LYS A 5 25.06 -13.40 1.22
N ASP A 6 24.35 -14.51 1.04
CA ASP A 6 23.64 -14.82 -0.21
C ASP A 6 22.22 -14.22 -0.28
N VAL A 7 21.76 -13.60 0.82
CA VAL A 7 20.41 -13.05 0.90
C VAL A 7 20.35 -11.67 0.24
N ASN A 8 19.75 -11.60 -0.94
CA ASN A 8 19.46 -10.35 -1.63
C ASN A 8 18.20 -9.69 -1.05
N LEU A 9 18.38 -8.55 -0.37
CA LEU A 9 17.30 -7.78 0.26
C LEU A 9 16.52 -6.86 -0.70
N ASP A 10 16.98 -6.70 -1.94
CA ASP A 10 16.27 -5.91 -2.95
C ASP A 10 15.18 -6.73 -3.64
N ARG A 11 15.23 -8.05 -3.49
CA ARG A 11 14.12 -8.92 -3.88
C ARG A 11 13.08 -9.02 -2.76
N PRO A 12 11.78 -9.04 -3.10
CA PRO A 12 10.71 -9.28 -2.13
C PRO A 12 10.92 -10.62 -1.39
N ARG A 13 10.63 -10.66 -0.08
CA ARG A 13 10.73 -11.90 0.73
C ARG A 13 9.88 -13.04 0.16
N TRP A 14 8.72 -12.69 -0.36
CA TRP A 14 7.74 -13.63 -0.90
C TRP A 14 7.54 -13.37 -2.38
N ASP A 15 7.28 -14.45 -3.13
CA ASP A 15 7.06 -14.38 -4.57
C ASP A 15 5.84 -13.51 -4.92
N GLN A 16 6.08 -12.40 -5.60
CA GLN A 16 5.05 -11.44 -6.01
C GLN A 16 4.24 -11.92 -7.22
N SER A 17 4.65 -12.99 -7.90
CA SER A 17 3.87 -13.61 -8.98
C SER A 17 2.61 -14.30 -8.44
N THR A 18 2.69 -14.84 -7.21
CA THR A 18 1.59 -15.55 -6.57
C THR A 18 0.71 -14.62 -5.72
N TYR A 19 -0.60 -14.91 -5.68
CA TYR A 19 -1.53 -14.17 -4.82
C TYR A 19 -1.13 -14.22 -3.34
N PHE A 20 -0.79 -15.41 -2.82
CA PHE A 20 -0.43 -15.59 -1.42
C PHE A 20 0.88 -14.88 -1.04
N GLY A 21 1.86 -14.80 -1.95
CA GLY A 21 3.08 -14.05 -1.70
C GLY A 21 2.83 -12.55 -1.63
N ARG A 22 1.99 -12.01 -2.51
CA ARG A 22 1.51 -10.61 -2.43
C ARG A 22 0.71 -10.33 -1.16
N ALA A 23 -0.19 -11.23 -0.78
CA ALA A 23 -0.98 -11.09 0.45
C ALA A 23 -0.08 -11.00 1.68
N ARG A 24 0.91 -11.89 1.81
CA ARG A 24 1.88 -11.86 2.92
C ARG A 24 2.67 -10.55 2.96
N HIS A 25 3.06 -10.02 1.79
CA HIS A 25 3.71 -8.72 1.69
C HIS A 25 2.81 -7.60 2.25
N PHE A 26 1.59 -7.45 1.73
CA PHE A 26 0.67 -6.41 2.19
C PHE A 26 0.27 -6.56 3.66
N PHE A 27 0.07 -7.78 4.17
CA PHE A 27 -0.19 -8.01 5.59
C PHE A 27 0.95 -7.54 6.48
N THR A 28 2.19 -7.61 5.99
CA THR A 28 3.37 -7.22 6.76
C THR A 28 3.51 -5.69 6.79
N VAL A 29 3.37 -5.02 5.65
CA VAL A 29 3.55 -3.57 5.55
C VAL A 29 2.36 -2.77 6.09
N ALA A 30 1.14 -3.27 5.91
CA ALA A 30 -0.09 -2.62 6.37
C ALA A 30 -0.46 -2.96 7.83
N ASN A 31 0.36 -3.77 8.53
CA ASN A 31 0.11 -4.14 9.92
C ASN A 31 0.10 -2.89 10.83
N PRO A 32 -1.03 -2.55 11.48
CA PRO A 32 -1.11 -1.37 12.36
C PRO A 32 -0.11 -1.40 13.53
N LEU A 33 0.35 -2.59 13.94
CA LEU A 33 1.35 -2.73 14.99
C LEU A 33 2.70 -2.09 14.62
N ASN A 34 2.98 -1.90 13.33
CA ASN A 34 4.20 -1.23 12.88
C ASN A 34 4.26 0.25 13.32
N LEU A 35 3.12 0.86 13.67
CA LEU A 35 3.09 2.22 14.22
C LEU A 35 3.68 2.32 15.63
N ARG A 36 3.86 1.20 16.33
CA ARG A 36 4.46 1.16 17.67
C ARG A 36 5.98 1.33 17.63
N TYR A 37 6.62 1.13 16.48
CA TYR A 37 8.07 1.29 16.36
C TYR A 37 8.47 2.76 16.47
N THR A 38 9.42 3.04 17.37
CA THR A 38 9.94 4.38 17.58
C THR A 38 10.93 4.77 16.48
N SER A 39 11.22 6.06 16.33
CA SER A 39 12.26 6.51 15.39
C SER A 39 13.60 5.79 15.58
N ARG A 40 13.97 5.48 16.83
CA ARG A 40 15.21 4.75 17.15
C ARG A 40 15.19 3.31 16.62
N ASP A 41 14.06 2.62 16.71
CA ASP A 41 13.93 1.25 16.21
C ASP A 41 14.01 1.22 14.69
N LEU A 42 13.40 2.22 14.04
CA LEU A 42 13.46 2.38 12.59
C LEU A 42 14.88 2.68 12.10
N ASP A 43 15.62 3.52 12.80
CA ASP A 43 16.99 3.87 12.43
C ASP A 43 17.95 2.69 12.61
N LYS A 44 17.73 1.87 13.65
CA LYS A 44 18.44 0.58 13.83
C LYS A 44 18.14 -0.39 12.70
N ALA A 45 16.87 -0.56 12.34
CA ALA A 45 16.45 -1.42 11.23
C ALA A 45 17.07 -0.96 9.90
N LYS A 46 17.09 0.36 9.64
CA LYS A 46 17.75 0.97 8.47
C LYS A 46 19.25 0.66 8.45
N ALA A 47 19.95 0.85 9.56
CA ALA A 47 21.38 0.55 9.64
C ALA A 47 21.68 -0.92 9.31
N ILE A 48 20.89 -1.86 9.84
CA ILE A 48 21.05 -3.30 9.55
C ILE A 48 20.88 -3.58 8.05
N VAL A 49 19.80 -3.06 7.44
CA VAL A 49 19.49 -3.27 6.02
C VAL A 49 20.54 -2.65 5.10
N GLU A 50 20.97 -1.42 5.38
CA GLU A 50 21.98 -0.73 4.58
C GLU A 50 23.36 -1.37 4.71
N ASN A 51 23.76 -1.77 5.92
CA ASN A 51 25.02 -2.48 6.13
C ASN A 51 25.04 -3.80 5.37
N HIS A 52 23.91 -4.52 5.38
CA HIS A 52 23.75 -5.77 4.64
C HIS A 52 23.86 -5.56 3.13
N ARG A 53 23.19 -4.54 2.59
CA ARG A 53 23.29 -4.15 1.17
C ARG A 53 24.72 -3.79 0.75
N LYS A 54 25.48 -3.14 1.64
CA LYS A 54 26.87 -2.75 1.40
C LYS A 54 27.88 -3.89 1.64
N GLY A 55 27.41 -5.07 2.07
CA GLY A 55 28.28 -6.19 2.44
C GLY A 55 29.16 -5.93 3.67
N LEU A 56 28.79 -4.95 4.50
CA LEU A 56 29.53 -4.60 5.70
C LEU A 56 29.25 -5.63 6.82
N PRO A 57 30.27 -5.96 7.64
CA PRO A 57 30.09 -6.85 8.77
C PRO A 57 29.07 -6.24 9.75
N GLN A 58 28.04 -7.03 10.07
CA GLN A 58 27.06 -6.65 11.08
C GLN A 58 27.73 -6.68 12.47
N GLN A 59 27.41 -5.72 13.32
CA GLN A 59 28.02 -5.62 14.66
C GLN A 59 27.72 -6.84 15.55
N ASN A 60 26.61 -7.54 15.28
CA ASN A 60 26.20 -8.74 16.00
C ASN A 60 26.02 -9.91 15.01
N ALA A 61 26.16 -11.14 15.50
CA ALA A 61 25.80 -12.35 14.75
C ALA A 61 24.27 -12.39 14.56
N LEU A 62 23.76 -11.66 13.56
CA LEU A 62 22.33 -11.65 13.22
C LEU A 62 21.92 -13.02 12.66
N THR A 63 20.76 -13.49 13.07
CA THR A 63 20.09 -14.62 12.42
C THR A 63 19.35 -14.17 11.15
N LEU A 64 19.03 -15.12 10.27
CA LEU A 64 18.26 -14.84 9.04
C LEU A 64 16.89 -14.21 9.34
N ASP A 65 16.24 -14.66 10.40
CA ASP A 65 14.93 -14.13 10.80
C ASP A 65 15.02 -12.70 11.34
N GLU A 66 16.09 -12.37 12.06
CA GLU A 66 16.35 -11.00 12.53
C GLU A 66 16.65 -10.05 11.36
N LEU A 67 17.38 -10.52 10.34
CA LEU A 67 17.63 -9.76 9.13
C LEU A 67 16.31 -9.45 8.40
N TRP A 68 15.45 -10.46 8.21
CA TRP A 68 14.14 -10.25 7.59
C TRP A 68 13.22 -9.41 8.46
N LYS A 69 13.30 -9.50 9.78
CA LYS A 69 12.54 -8.63 10.69
C LYS A 69 12.99 -7.18 10.56
N ALA A 70 14.30 -6.93 10.53
CA ALA A 70 14.84 -5.59 10.29
C ALA A 70 14.39 -5.04 8.93
N LYS A 71 14.44 -5.88 7.88
CA LYS A 71 13.91 -5.52 6.56
C LYS A 71 12.41 -5.20 6.60
N HIS A 72 11.60 -5.98 7.29
CA HIS A 72 10.16 -5.72 7.40
C HIS A 72 9.86 -4.40 8.12
N ILE A 73 10.62 -4.10 9.18
CA ILE A 73 10.51 -2.81 9.89
C ILE A 73 10.93 -1.67 8.96
N TYR A 74 12.00 -1.85 8.20
CA TYR A 74 12.46 -0.87 7.21
C TYR A 74 11.41 -0.64 6.11
N ASP A 75 10.93 -1.69 5.44
CA ASP A 75 9.95 -1.61 4.38
C ASP A 75 8.60 -1.01 4.85
N SER A 76 8.30 -1.08 6.16
CA SER A 76 7.07 -0.50 6.73
C SER A 76 7.10 1.02 6.94
N ALA A 77 8.29 1.63 6.91
CA ALA A 77 8.50 3.01 7.35
C ALA A 77 9.41 3.85 6.45
N PHE A 78 10.13 3.24 5.51
CA PHE A 78 11.01 3.92 4.57
C PHE A 78 10.52 3.71 3.14
N HIS A 79 10.67 4.76 2.33
CA HIS A 79 10.29 4.72 0.93
C HIS A 79 11.24 3.80 0.14
N PRO A 80 10.74 2.92 -0.75
CA PRO A 80 11.57 1.93 -1.44
C PRO A 80 12.62 2.54 -2.37
N VAL A 81 12.31 3.67 -3.01
CA VAL A 81 13.22 4.37 -3.94
C VAL A 81 14.15 5.33 -3.20
N THR A 82 13.62 6.37 -2.55
CA THR A 82 14.46 7.38 -1.86
C THR A 82 15.16 6.88 -0.60
N GLY A 83 14.67 5.80 0.05
CA GLY A 83 15.19 5.35 1.34
C GLY A 83 14.92 6.32 2.50
N GLU A 84 14.08 7.33 2.27
CA GLU A 84 13.70 8.33 3.28
C GLU A 84 12.57 7.83 4.17
N LYS A 85 12.53 8.34 5.40
CA LYS A 85 11.51 7.97 6.38
C LYS A 85 10.18 8.58 5.99
N ILE A 86 9.18 7.74 5.79
CA ILE A 86 7.81 8.16 5.48
C ILE A 86 7.17 8.76 6.72
N PHE A 87 6.49 9.89 6.53
CA PHE A 87 5.66 10.52 7.57
C PHE A 87 4.67 9.51 8.15
N ILE A 88 4.53 9.48 9.48
CA ILE A 88 3.82 8.39 10.18
C ILE A 88 2.40 8.14 9.65
N LEU A 89 1.65 9.20 9.32
CA LEU A 89 0.29 9.08 8.78
C LEU A 89 0.27 8.65 7.31
N GLY A 90 1.38 8.84 6.58
CA GLY A 90 1.52 8.38 5.20
C GLY A 90 1.89 6.89 5.07
N ARG A 91 2.17 6.19 6.17
CA ARG A 91 2.53 4.77 6.14
C ARG A 91 1.30 3.92 5.88
N MET A 92 1.44 2.82 5.14
CA MET A 92 0.36 1.84 4.95
C MET A 92 -0.21 1.32 6.29
N SER A 93 0.63 1.16 7.31
CA SER A 93 0.21 0.78 8.66
C SER A 93 -0.72 1.79 9.35
N ALA A 94 -0.74 3.06 8.92
CA ALA A 94 -1.65 4.09 9.44
C ALA A 94 -3.04 4.06 8.81
N GLN A 95 -3.22 3.38 7.66
CA GLN A 95 -4.48 3.40 6.89
C GLN A 95 -5.67 2.93 7.73
N VAL A 96 -5.57 1.76 8.36
CA VAL A 96 -6.69 1.21 9.15
C VAL A 96 -7.01 2.08 10.38
N PRO A 97 -6.04 2.42 11.26
CA PRO A 97 -6.32 3.27 12.42
C PRO A 97 -6.91 4.63 12.06
N MET A 98 -6.37 5.29 11.04
CA MET A 98 -6.84 6.62 10.63
C MET A 98 -8.21 6.54 9.97
N ASN A 99 -8.46 5.55 9.10
CA ASN A 99 -9.78 5.34 8.52
C ASN A 99 -10.82 5.02 9.59
N MET A 100 -10.46 4.30 10.66
CA MET A 100 -11.36 4.09 11.80
C MET A 100 -11.67 5.39 12.54
N ILE A 101 -10.67 6.24 12.80
CA ILE A 101 -10.88 7.55 13.44
C ILE A 101 -11.80 8.41 12.56
N ILE A 102 -11.49 8.54 11.27
CA ILE A 102 -12.25 9.35 10.33
C ILE A 102 -13.68 8.83 10.22
N THR A 103 -13.86 7.52 10.00
CA THR A 103 -15.19 6.89 9.91
C THR A 103 -15.98 7.06 11.20
N GLY A 104 -15.35 6.86 12.35
CA GLY A 104 -15.98 7.06 13.66
C GLY A 104 -16.47 8.49 13.84
N ASN A 105 -15.66 9.48 13.46
CA ASN A 105 -16.07 10.87 13.52
C ASN A 105 -17.17 11.22 12.50
N MET A 106 -17.11 10.67 11.28
CA MET A 106 -18.21 10.80 10.32
C MET A 106 -19.52 10.25 10.90
N MET A 107 -19.49 9.11 11.59
CA MET A 107 -20.65 8.53 12.27
C MET A 107 -21.12 9.35 13.49
N LEU A 108 -20.23 10.05 14.19
CA LEU A 108 -20.59 10.87 15.35
C LEU A 108 -21.20 12.22 14.92
N PHE A 109 -20.68 12.82 13.85
CA PHE A 109 -21.03 14.18 13.44
C PHE A 109 -21.85 14.26 12.15
N TYR A 110 -22.45 13.16 11.68
CA TYR A 110 -23.21 13.14 10.41
C TYR A 110 -24.44 14.05 10.36
N LYS A 111 -24.94 14.52 11.51
CA LYS A 111 -26.19 15.28 11.59
C LYS A 111 -26.09 16.70 11.00
N THR A 112 -24.88 17.26 10.89
CA THR A 112 -24.70 18.61 10.37
C THR A 112 -23.92 18.58 9.06
N THR A 113 -24.45 19.24 8.03
CA THR A 113 -23.81 19.32 6.71
C THR A 113 -22.38 19.85 6.78
N PRO A 114 -22.06 20.91 7.55
CA PRO A 114 -20.68 21.38 7.67
C PRO A 114 -19.73 20.33 8.24
N ALA A 115 -20.16 19.53 9.22
CA ALA A 115 -19.33 18.48 9.78
C ALA A 115 -19.14 17.32 8.81
N VAL A 116 -20.17 16.95 8.05
CA VAL A 116 -20.06 15.95 6.96
C VAL A 116 -19.03 16.41 5.93
N VAL A 117 -19.11 17.66 5.47
CA VAL A 117 -18.16 18.22 4.50
C VAL A 117 -16.74 18.23 5.07
N PHE A 118 -16.57 18.68 6.32
CA PHE A 118 -15.27 18.70 6.98
C PHE A 118 -14.64 17.30 7.06
N TRP A 119 -15.38 16.30 7.57
CA TRP A 119 -14.84 14.95 7.71
C TRP A 119 -14.60 14.25 6.38
N GLN A 120 -15.40 14.55 5.35
CA GLN A 120 -15.12 14.08 3.99
C GLN A 120 -13.84 14.73 3.42
N TRP A 121 -13.63 16.01 3.66
CA TRP A 121 -12.39 16.68 3.26
C TRP A 121 -11.17 16.09 3.97
N VAL A 122 -11.27 15.81 5.28
CA VAL A 122 -10.22 15.10 6.04
C VAL A 122 -9.97 13.71 5.44
N ASN A 123 -11.02 12.96 5.10
CA ASN A 123 -10.91 11.66 4.46
C ASN A 123 -10.16 11.71 3.12
N GLN A 124 -10.53 12.64 2.24
CA GLN A 124 -9.86 12.78 0.93
C GLN A 124 -8.41 13.24 1.09
N SER A 125 -8.14 14.16 2.02
CA SER A 125 -6.79 14.64 2.32
C SER A 125 -5.90 13.52 2.85
N PHE A 126 -6.41 12.66 3.72
CA PHE A 126 -5.69 11.51 4.23
C PHE A 126 -5.36 10.50 3.12
N ASN A 127 -6.34 10.17 2.27
CA ASN A 127 -6.11 9.27 1.14
C ASN A 127 -5.09 9.85 0.14
N ALA A 128 -5.14 11.15 -0.12
CA ALA A 128 -4.14 11.83 -0.96
C ALA A 128 -2.74 11.77 -0.35
N LEU A 129 -2.60 12.00 0.96
CA LEU A 129 -1.35 11.91 1.69
C LEU A 129 -0.74 10.50 1.61
N VAL A 130 -1.53 9.46 1.89
CA VAL A 130 -1.07 8.06 1.80
C VAL A 130 -0.61 7.73 0.37
N ASN A 131 -1.39 8.10 -0.65
CA ASN A 131 -1.00 7.85 -2.04
C ASN A 131 0.29 8.60 -2.41
N TYR A 132 0.43 9.86 -1.98
CA TYR A 132 1.64 10.64 -2.24
C TYR A 132 2.88 10.03 -1.57
N CYS A 133 2.77 9.56 -0.32
CA CYS A 133 3.86 8.96 0.42
C CYS A 133 4.27 7.56 -0.07
N ASN A 134 3.40 6.84 -0.78
CA ASN A 134 3.66 5.48 -1.29
C ASN A 134 3.79 5.43 -2.81
N ARG A 135 3.82 6.58 -3.50
CA ARG A 135 3.97 6.63 -4.96
C ARG A 135 5.34 6.10 -5.38
N SER A 136 5.38 5.24 -6.39
CA SER A 136 6.65 4.66 -6.85
C SER A 136 7.55 5.66 -7.60
N ASP A 137 6.99 6.80 -8.01
CA ASP A 137 7.68 7.84 -8.79
C ASP A 137 8.16 9.01 -7.93
N SER A 138 8.81 8.75 -6.79
CA SER A 138 9.25 9.80 -5.85
C SER A 138 10.09 10.91 -6.48
N ASP A 139 10.81 10.60 -7.56
CA ASP A 139 11.72 11.53 -8.24
C ASP A 139 11.03 12.36 -9.33
N MET A 140 9.77 12.06 -9.66
CA MET A 140 9.00 12.78 -10.68
C MET A 140 8.26 13.98 -10.06
N PRO A 141 8.36 15.19 -10.65
CA PRO A 141 7.51 16.32 -10.30
C PRO A 141 6.02 16.00 -10.46
N VAL A 142 5.17 16.54 -9.59
CA VAL A 142 3.70 16.33 -9.66
C VAL A 142 3.12 16.84 -10.99
N SER A 143 3.74 17.84 -11.61
CA SER A 143 3.34 18.37 -12.91
C SER A 143 3.48 17.35 -14.04
N GLU A 144 4.49 16.48 -13.99
CA GLU A 144 4.71 15.44 -15.00
C GLU A 144 3.73 14.28 -14.84
N LEU A 145 3.12 14.09 -13.66
CA LEU A 145 2.12 13.06 -13.44
C LEU A 145 0.89 13.20 -14.36
N ALA A 146 0.63 14.41 -14.89
CA ALA A 146 -0.39 14.65 -15.89
C ALA A 146 -0.09 13.99 -17.24
N GLU A 147 1.19 13.67 -17.51
CA GLU A 147 1.64 13.04 -18.75
C GLU A 147 1.55 11.51 -18.70
N GLY A 148 1.44 10.92 -17.50
CA GLY A 148 1.19 9.49 -17.31
C GLY A 148 1.99 8.90 -16.15
N ILE A 149 2.12 7.57 -16.15
CA ILE A 149 2.99 6.84 -15.21
C ILE A 149 4.20 6.29 -15.94
N LYS A 150 5.31 6.10 -15.21
CA LYS A 150 6.54 5.55 -15.80
C LYS A 150 6.33 4.12 -16.27
N VAL A 151 6.86 3.85 -17.46
CA VAL A 151 6.92 2.52 -18.06
C VAL A 151 8.38 2.13 -18.18
N ILE A 152 8.73 0.96 -17.63
CA ILE A 152 10.09 0.44 -17.51
C ILE A 152 10.28 -0.85 -18.32
N ASP A 153 11.51 -1.16 -18.72
CA ASP A 153 11.87 -2.44 -19.31
C ASP A 153 12.23 -3.51 -18.26
N GLU A 154 12.60 -4.71 -18.70
CA GLU A 154 13.03 -5.82 -17.83
C GLU A 154 14.31 -5.53 -17.03
N ASN A 155 15.09 -4.54 -17.47
CA ASN A 155 16.34 -4.10 -16.83
C ASN A 155 16.12 -2.90 -15.89
N ASN A 156 14.86 -2.56 -15.58
CA ASN A 156 14.46 -1.37 -14.80
C ASN A 156 14.83 -0.02 -15.43
N ASN A 157 15.08 0.04 -16.74
CA ASN A 157 15.29 1.32 -17.44
C ASN A 157 13.94 1.99 -17.72
N VAL A 158 13.84 3.28 -17.42
CA VAL A 158 12.65 4.08 -17.73
C VAL A 158 12.62 4.42 -19.21
N ILE A 159 11.60 3.97 -19.92
CA ILE A 159 11.43 4.21 -21.36
C ILE A 159 10.64 5.49 -21.62
N GLY A 160 9.66 5.79 -20.78
CA GLY A 160 8.81 6.97 -20.90
C GLY A 160 7.64 6.97 -19.93
N GLN A 161 6.72 7.90 -20.14
CA GLN A 161 5.48 8.05 -19.37
C GLN A 161 4.28 7.72 -20.26
N SER A 162 3.36 6.89 -19.78
CA SER A 162 2.20 6.43 -20.55
C SER A 162 0.89 6.76 -19.85
N LYS A 163 -0.04 7.37 -20.61
CA LYS A 163 -1.42 7.64 -20.20
C LYS A 163 -2.26 6.38 -20.27
N VAL A 164 -1.99 5.49 -21.24
CA VAL A 164 -2.66 4.19 -21.35
C VAL A 164 -2.37 3.32 -20.12
N ALA A 165 -1.09 3.25 -19.72
CA ALA A 165 -0.72 2.54 -18.49
C ALA A 165 -1.38 3.16 -17.25
N ALA A 166 -1.43 4.50 -17.18
CA ALA A 166 -2.08 5.22 -16.08
C ALA A 166 -3.59 4.90 -15.99
N LEU A 167 -4.28 4.78 -17.13
CA LEU A 167 -5.68 4.39 -17.19
C LEU A 167 -5.90 2.96 -16.72
N GLU A 168 -5.12 1.98 -17.21
CA GLU A 168 -5.23 0.57 -16.76
C GLU A 168 -4.92 0.41 -15.26
N ALA A 169 -3.92 1.15 -14.76
CA ALA A 169 -3.61 1.23 -13.33
C ALA A 169 -4.82 1.77 -12.54
N THR A 170 -5.38 2.90 -12.97
CA THR A 170 -6.52 3.54 -12.31
C THR A 170 -7.73 2.61 -12.25
N ILE A 171 -8.07 1.93 -13.35
CA ILE A 171 -9.19 0.97 -13.39
C ILE A 171 -8.95 -0.18 -12.40
N SER A 172 -7.74 -0.76 -12.39
CA SER A 172 -7.39 -1.83 -11.46
C SER A 172 -7.50 -1.38 -10.00
N VAL A 173 -7.04 -0.17 -9.69
CA VAL A 173 -7.12 0.43 -8.35
C VAL A 173 -8.58 0.65 -7.94
N VAL A 174 -9.42 1.18 -8.83
CA VAL A 174 -10.85 1.38 -8.57
C VAL A 174 -11.53 0.05 -8.25
N ILE A 175 -11.28 -0.99 -9.05
CA ILE A 175 -11.83 -2.33 -8.80
C ILE A 175 -11.36 -2.86 -7.43
N SER A 176 -10.07 -2.76 -7.13
CA SER A 176 -9.52 -3.19 -5.84
C SER A 176 -10.18 -2.48 -4.65
N ARG A 177 -10.41 -1.17 -4.76
CA ARG A 177 -11.08 -0.38 -3.71
C ARG A 177 -12.54 -0.78 -3.50
N VAL A 178 -13.27 -1.08 -4.57
CA VAL A 178 -14.65 -1.58 -4.45
C VAL A 178 -14.67 -2.93 -3.74
N ILE A 179 -13.78 -3.85 -4.12
CA ILE A 179 -13.66 -5.18 -3.50
C ILE A 179 -13.24 -5.05 -2.02
N MET A 180 -12.35 -4.12 -1.70
CA MET A 180 -11.90 -3.85 -0.34
C MET A 180 -13.05 -3.39 0.59
N ALA A 181 -13.95 -2.55 0.09
CA ALA A 181 -15.05 -1.99 0.88
C ALA A 181 -16.30 -2.89 0.94
N ALA A 182 -16.52 -3.74 -0.06
CA ALA A 182 -17.73 -4.55 -0.17
C ALA A 182 -18.00 -5.46 1.05
N PRO A 183 -17.01 -6.20 1.62
CA PRO A 183 -17.23 -7.05 2.78
C PRO A 183 -17.76 -6.29 4.00
N SER A 184 -17.21 -5.11 4.31
CA SER A 184 -17.67 -4.32 5.46
C SER A 184 -19.07 -3.75 5.23
N MET A 185 -19.38 -3.33 4.00
CA MET A 185 -20.72 -2.82 3.65
C MET A 185 -21.80 -3.90 3.70
N ALA A 186 -21.45 -5.16 3.47
CA ALA A 186 -22.37 -6.28 3.58
C ALA A 186 -22.50 -6.80 5.02
N VAL A 187 -21.38 -7.12 5.66
CA VAL A 187 -21.36 -7.83 6.95
C VAL A 187 -21.76 -6.91 8.11
N THR A 188 -21.27 -5.67 8.15
CA THR A 188 -21.54 -4.77 9.28
C THR A 188 -23.05 -4.53 9.47
N PRO A 189 -23.83 -4.14 8.44
CA PRO A 189 -25.27 -3.93 8.61
C PRO A 189 -26.03 -5.22 8.96
N LEU A 190 -25.65 -6.37 8.40
CA LEU A 190 -26.30 -7.66 8.72
C LEU A 190 -26.12 -8.02 10.20
N VAL A 191 -24.91 -7.87 10.73
CA VAL A 191 -24.61 -8.13 12.14
C VAL A 191 -25.34 -7.13 13.03
N LEU A 192 -25.27 -5.83 12.72
CA LEU A 192 -25.93 -4.80 13.53
C LEU A 192 -27.46 -4.98 13.54
N ASN A 193 -28.09 -5.24 12.40
CA ASN A 193 -29.53 -5.49 12.31
C ASN A 193 -29.94 -6.75 13.11
N SER A 194 -29.12 -7.80 13.07
CA SER A 194 -29.36 -9.01 13.89
C SER A 194 -29.29 -8.71 15.39
N LEU A 195 -28.33 -7.91 15.84
CA LEU A 195 -28.20 -7.48 17.24
C LEU A 195 -29.33 -6.53 17.67
N GLU A 196 -29.77 -5.65 16.78
CA GLU A 196 -30.89 -4.74 17.01
C GLU A 196 -32.20 -5.51 17.22
N LYS A 197 -32.48 -6.51 16.38
CA LYS A 197 -33.63 -7.42 16.54
C LYS A 197 -33.60 -8.19 17.87
N ARG A 198 -32.41 -8.50 18.39
CA ARG A 198 -32.21 -9.12 19.71
C ARG A 198 -32.32 -8.13 20.88
N GLY A 199 -32.56 -6.85 20.62
CA GLY A 199 -32.74 -5.81 21.64
C GLY A 199 -31.45 -5.34 22.32
N VAL A 200 -30.27 -5.69 21.78
CA VAL A 200 -28.96 -5.34 22.38
C VAL A 200 -28.79 -3.83 22.54
N PHE A 201 -29.26 -3.05 21.56
CA PHE A 201 -29.10 -1.58 21.56
C PHE A 201 -30.17 -0.84 22.37
N ARG A 202 -31.25 -1.50 22.80
CA ARG A 202 -32.32 -0.84 23.58
C ARG A 202 -31.83 -0.34 24.94
N ARG A 203 -30.92 -1.08 25.59
CA ARG A 203 -30.34 -0.70 26.89
C ARG A 203 -29.11 0.21 26.76
N LYS A 204 -28.35 0.06 25.67
CA LYS A 204 -27.07 0.76 25.46
C LYS A 204 -26.98 1.23 23.99
N PRO A 205 -27.60 2.37 23.64
CA PRO A 205 -27.65 2.83 22.25
C PRO A 205 -26.28 3.23 21.69
N TYR A 206 -25.35 3.67 22.54
CA TYR A 206 -23.97 3.98 22.15
C TYR A 206 -23.19 2.76 21.65
N LEU A 207 -23.64 1.54 21.95
CA LEU A 207 -22.97 0.31 21.54
C LEU A 207 -23.10 0.07 20.03
N GLN A 208 -24.16 0.57 19.37
CA GLN A 208 -24.38 0.40 17.94
C GLN A 208 -23.27 1.02 17.08
N PRO A 209 -22.91 2.32 17.22
CA PRO A 209 -21.80 2.91 16.47
C PRO A 209 -20.44 2.31 16.87
N VAL A 210 -20.24 1.95 18.15
CA VAL A 210 -18.99 1.32 18.61
C VAL A 210 -18.79 -0.06 17.98
N LEU A 211 -19.81 -0.91 17.98
CA LEU A 211 -19.73 -2.23 17.33
C LEU A 211 -19.64 -2.09 15.82
N GLY A 212 -20.38 -1.15 15.22
CA GLY A 212 -20.31 -0.90 13.77
C GLY A 212 -18.90 -0.52 13.33
N LEU A 213 -18.27 0.41 14.07
CA LEU A 213 -16.89 0.82 13.81
C LEU A 213 -15.89 -0.31 14.07
N GLY A 214 -16.07 -1.06 15.16
CA GLY A 214 -15.21 -2.19 15.51
C GLY A 214 -15.24 -3.32 14.46
N ILE A 215 -16.44 -3.73 14.02
CA ILE A 215 -16.62 -4.75 12.98
C ILE A 215 -16.02 -4.27 11.66
N THR A 216 -16.31 -3.02 11.27
CA THR A 216 -15.78 -2.44 10.03
C THR A 216 -14.25 -2.36 10.06
N GLY A 217 -13.65 -1.90 11.16
CA GLY A 217 -12.20 -1.84 11.33
C GLY A 217 -11.54 -3.21 11.30
N LEU A 218 -12.16 -4.20 11.94
CA LEU A 218 -11.68 -5.59 11.90
C LEU A 218 -11.70 -6.15 10.47
N ILE A 219 -12.81 -5.96 9.75
CA ILE A 219 -12.94 -6.43 8.37
C ILE A 219 -11.89 -5.74 7.48
N LEU A 220 -11.73 -4.42 7.58
CA LEU A 220 -10.77 -3.66 6.79
C LEU A 220 -9.31 -4.10 7.05
N THR A 221 -8.98 -4.49 8.29
CA THR A 221 -7.65 -5.01 8.64
C THR A 221 -7.23 -6.20 7.77
N PHE A 222 -8.19 -7.04 7.36
CA PHE A 222 -7.93 -8.18 6.48
C PHE A 222 -8.26 -7.89 5.02
N ALA A 223 -9.36 -7.17 4.75
CA ALA A 223 -9.82 -6.89 3.41
C ALA A 223 -8.83 -6.00 2.63
N THR A 224 -8.19 -5.03 3.27
CA THR A 224 -7.22 -4.14 2.62
C THR A 224 -6.02 -4.90 2.06
N PRO A 225 -5.26 -5.68 2.85
CA PRO A 225 -4.16 -6.48 2.32
C PRO A 225 -4.59 -7.51 1.26
N LEU A 226 -5.74 -8.16 1.46
CA LEU A 226 -6.25 -9.19 0.55
C LEU A 226 -6.69 -8.61 -0.80
N ALA A 227 -7.29 -7.42 -0.81
CA ALA A 227 -7.70 -6.73 -2.02
C ALA A 227 -6.49 -6.17 -2.78
N CYS A 228 -5.53 -5.54 -2.10
CA CYS A 228 -4.29 -5.08 -2.74
C CYS A 228 -3.51 -6.26 -3.36
N ALA A 229 -3.58 -7.46 -2.77
CA ALA A 229 -2.94 -8.65 -3.31
C ALA A 229 -3.59 -9.22 -4.60
N LEU A 230 -4.82 -8.80 -4.95
CA LEU A 230 -5.49 -9.30 -6.15
C LEU A 230 -4.72 -8.95 -7.43
N PHE A 231 -4.18 -7.74 -7.49
CA PHE A 231 -3.39 -7.27 -8.63
C PHE A 231 -1.92 -7.19 -8.25
N ALA A 232 -1.05 -7.62 -9.17
CA ALA A 232 0.38 -7.38 -8.99
C ALA A 232 0.68 -5.88 -9.00
N GLN A 233 1.57 -5.45 -8.11
CA GLN A 233 1.98 -4.04 -8.01
C GLN A 233 2.65 -3.57 -9.30
N THR A 234 3.43 -4.45 -9.94
CA THR A 234 3.99 -4.25 -11.28
C THR A 234 3.20 -5.09 -12.29
N ALA A 235 2.76 -4.48 -13.39
CA ALA A 235 2.01 -5.16 -14.44
C ALA A 235 2.65 -5.03 -15.82
N PRO A 236 2.61 -6.08 -16.65
CA PRO A 236 3.09 -6.03 -18.02
C PRO A 236 2.10 -5.27 -18.91
N ILE A 237 2.62 -4.50 -19.86
CA ILE A 237 1.90 -3.83 -20.93
C ILE A 237 2.58 -4.11 -22.27
N ALA A 238 1.79 -4.50 -23.26
CA ALA A 238 2.32 -4.74 -24.60
C ALA A 238 2.73 -3.41 -25.25
N VAL A 239 3.90 -3.37 -25.88
CA VAL A 239 4.42 -2.15 -26.54
C VAL A 239 3.44 -1.60 -27.56
N GLY A 240 2.74 -2.47 -28.30
CA GLY A 240 1.76 -2.05 -29.30
C GLY A 240 0.52 -1.33 -28.75
N LYS A 241 0.26 -1.39 -27.43
CA LYS A 241 -0.81 -0.64 -26.76
C LYS A 241 -0.37 0.76 -26.30
N LEU A 242 0.94 1.02 -26.28
CA LEU A 242 1.52 2.27 -25.78
C LEU A 242 1.50 3.36 -26.85
N GLU A 243 1.77 4.58 -26.44
CA GLU A 243 1.85 5.76 -27.30
C GLU A 243 2.96 5.58 -28.37
N PRO A 244 2.76 6.09 -29.61
CA PRO A 244 3.72 5.92 -30.70
C PRO A 244 5.15 6.36 -30.35
N GLU A 245 5.29 7.43 -29.58
CA GLU A 245 6.58 7.96 -29.12
C GLU A 245 7.35 6.93 -28.28
N ILE A 246 6.66 6.18 -27.41
CA ILE A 246 7.26 5.12 -26.60
C ILE A 246 7.60 3.93 -27.48
N GLN A 247 6.74 3.59 -28.44
CA GLN A 247 7.00 2.52 -29.40
C GLN A 247 8.25 2.79 -30.25
N GLU A 248 8.44 4.03 -30.69
CA GLU A 248 9.63 4.43 -31.45
C GLU A 248 10.90 4.42 -30.59
N LYS A 249 10.81 4.92 -29.34
CA LYS A 249 11.92 4.88 -28.39
C LYS A 249 12.38 3.45 -28.12
N ILE A 250 11.46 2.54 -27.83
CA ILE A 250 11.83 1.15 -27.55
C ILE A 250 12.34 0.43 -28.80
N LYS A 251 11.78 0.70 -29.98
CA LYS A 251 12.31 0.16 -31.26
C LYS A 251 13.77 0.55 -31.51
N LYS A 252 14.19 1.75 -31.09
CA LYS A 252 15.58 2.23 -31.20
C LYS A 252 16.52 1.59 -30.18
N ILE A 253 16.03 1.34 -28.96
CA ILE A 253 16.85 0.82 -27.85
C ILE A 253 16.95 -0.72 -27.89
N SER A 254 15.83 -1.40 -28.12
CA SER A 254 15.75 -2.86 -28.21
C SER A 254 14.58 -3.27 -29.09
N PRO A 255 14.84 -3.54 -30.39
CA PRO A 255 13.79 -3.89 -31.36
C PRO A 255 13.02 -5.17 -31.03
N SER A 256 13.58 -6.05 -30.18
CA SER A 256 12.98 -7.32 -29.76
C SER A 256 12.01 -7.19 -28.57
N THR A 257 11.99 -6.06 -27.87
CA THR A 257 11.18 -5.88 -26.66
C THR A 257 9.69 -5.75 -27.03
N LYS A 258 8.89 -6.72 -26.58
CA LYS A 258 7.43 -6.76 -26.84
C LYS A 258 6.58 -6.28 -25.67
N THR A 259 7.16 -6.25 -24.48
CA THR A 259 6.44 -5.96 -23.23
C THR A 259 7.26 -5.01 -22.38
N LEU A 260 6.60 -4.02 -21.80
CA LEU A 260 7.14 -3.14 -20.77
C LEU A 260 6.34 -3.32 -19.49
N TYR A 261 6.77 -2.71 -18.40
CA TYR A 261 6.17 -2.87 -17.08
C TYR A 261 5.85 -1.50 -16.47
N TYR A 262 4.79 -1.42 -15.68
CA TYR A 262 4.43 -0.21 -14.94
C TYR A 262 3.96 -0.55 -13.52
N ASN A 263 4.11 0.40 -12.59
CA ASN A 263 3.62 0.25 -11.24
C ASN A 263 2.19 0.80 -11.11
N LYS A 264 1.28 0.02 -10.51
CA LYS A 264 -0.14 0.39 -10.35
C LYS A 264 -0.41 1.33 -9.17
N GLY A 265 0.53 1.51 -8.24
CA GLY A 265 0.35 2.35 -7.05
C GLY A 265 -0.68 1.81 -6.05
N LEU A 266 -0.79 0.47 -5.93
CA LEU A 266 -1.67 -0.24 -5.00
C LEU A 266 -1.07 -0.42 -3.60
#